data_AF-A0A3L6PLG2-F1
#
_entry.id   AF-A0A3L6PLG2-F1
#
_cell.length_a   1.000
_cell.length_b   1.000
_cell.length_c   1.000
_cell.angle_alpha   90.00
_cell.angle_beta   90.00
_cell.angle_gamma   90.00
#
_symmetry.space_group_name_H-M   'P 1'
#
loop_
_entity.id
_entity.type
_entity.pdbx_description
1 polymer ?
#
loop_
_entity_poly.entity_id
_entity_poly.type
_entity_poly.pdbx_seq_one_letter_code
_entity_poly.pdbx_strand_id
1 'polypeptide(L)'
;MAQTFFGSNNVNLLEPTGQFGSRYEGGKDHSRAYYLYVELNDITKFIFRDDDKDLLEYLEEDGKLVQPKWYLPVVPISLVNGTTGIGSGWGSNIPNHHMNDVINALFKLLRGPTIAEDSNSISLKPGYRGFKGRVEKSTDNEREIKCTIYGCAIEISDTCFQELHEDENNLRFSVSLDKGNMMFARKRGLPEAFKLVRKMSVETLNLLDEMQELRLFDNAEETLTAFFDMRLPYYAARKAKLLERMSNDMIRIDNTIMYLEAMDKVEIKQMNRKKLIAKFTEKGYKAIPNDGDSGFDHLINLSCDERDIECVPNLVAEREGLHQRMEEMQKTRDTDLWIKDLEELQQKLAEKGMEPQK
;
A
#
# COMPACT_ATOMS: atom_id res chain seq x y z
N MET A 1 4.04 0.92 13.67
CA MET A 1 4.32 1.44 12.31
C MET A 1 5.78 1.26 11.88
N ALA A 2 6.77 1.62 12.71
CA ALA A 2 8.19 1.49 12.35
C ALA A 2 8.87 0.19 12.83
N GLN A 3 8.28 -0.53 13.78
CA GLN A 3 8.85 -1.78 14.31
C GLN A 3 9.01 -2.86 13.24
N THR A 4 10.14 -3.55 13.25
CA THR A 4 10.55 -4.55 12.25
C THR A 4 10.85 -5.93 12.85
N PHE A 5 10.82 -6.07 14.18
CA PHE A 5 11.09 -7.34 14.83
C PHE A 5 10.01 -8.38 14.53
N PHE A 6 10.37 -9.65 14.67
CA PHE A 6 9.50 -10.78 14.43
C PHE A 6 8.13 -10.67 15.13
N GLY A 7 7.03 -10.82 14.37
CA GLY A 7 5.66 -10.76 14.91
C GLY A 7 5.09 -9.35 15.08
N SER A 8 5.82 -8.31 14.69
CA SER A 8 5.31 -6.92 14.61
C SER A 8 4.66 -6.65 13.23
N ASN A 9 5.20 -5.73 12.43
CA ASN A 9 4.66 -5.40 11.11
C ASN A 9 5.26 -6.35 10.05
N ASN A 10 4.43 -6.92 9.18
CA ASN A 10 4.93 -7.58 7.98
C ASN A 10 5.59 -6.58 7.04
N VAL A 11 4.99 -5.38 6.93
CA VAL A 11 5.53 -4.24 6.18
C VAL A 11 5.47 -2.99 7.04
N ASN A 12 6.62 -2.53 7.50
CA ASN A 12 6.76 -1.27 8.23
C ASN A 12 6.64 -0.08 7.27
N LEU A 13 5.63 0.78 7.47
CA LEU A 13 5.41 1.97 6.63
C LEU A 13 6.45 3.08 6.88
N LEU A 14 7.15 3.00 8.01
CA LEU A 14 8.20 3.91 8.44
C LEU A 14 9.50 3.12 8.63
N GLU A 15 10.62 3.64 8.17
CA GLU A 15 11.93 3.05 8.45
C GLU A 15 12.41 3.47 9.85
N PRO A 16 12.77 2.51 10.72
CA PRO A 16 13.25 2.81 12.05
C PRO A 16 14.74 3.16 12.05
N THR A 17 15.10 4.33 12.60
CA THR A 17 16.48 4.68 12.95
C THR A 17 16.60 4.88 14.46
N GLY A 18 17.30 3.94 15.11
CA GLY A 18 17.40 3.84 16.57
C GLY A 18 16.74 2.56 17.10
N GLN A 19 16.59 2.44 18.42
CA GLN A 19 16.06 1.23 19.06
C GLN A 19 14.53 1.27 19.22
N PHE A 20 13.79 0.69 18.27
CA PHE A 20 12.31 0.65 18.26
C PHE A 20 11.71 -0.51 19.08
N GLY A 21 12.55 -1.14 19.90
CA GLY A 21 12.21 -2.32 20.69
C GLY A 21 12.46 -3.61 19.92
N SER A 22 12.51 -4.70 20.65
CA SER A 22 12.89 -6.02 20.14
C SER A 22 11.82 -7.06 20.43
N ARG A 23 12.00 -8.25 19.85
CA ARG A 23 11.15 -9.39 20.15
C ARG A 23 11.25 -9.86 21.61
N TYR A 24 12.33 -9.55 22.32
CA TYR A 24 12.58 -10.05 23.69
C TYR A 24 11.49 -9.58 24.66
N GLU A 25 11.09 -8.31 24.55
CA GLU A 25 10.02 -7.73 25.37
C GLU A 25 8.76 -7.37 24.55
N GLY A 26 8.68 -7.85 23.31
CA GLY A 26 7.58 -7.53 22.40
C GLY A 26 7.50 -6.03 22.09
N GLY A 27 8.67 -5.37 21.98
CA GLY A 27 8.80 -3.96 21.65
C GLY A 27 8.73 -3.00 22.84
N LYS A 28 8.54 -3.48 24.07
CA LYS A 28 8.47 -2.62 25.27
C LYS A 28 9.82 -2.03 25.69
N ASP A 29 10.89 -2.63 25.21
CA ASP A 29 12.29 -2.23 25.36
C ASP A 29 12.72 -1.15 24.35
N HIS A 30 11.75 -0.43 23.75
CA HIS A 30 12.05 0.68 22.86
C HIS A 30 12.69 1.85 23.61
N SER A 31 13.56 2.59 22.91
CA SER A 31 14.15 3.82 23.44
C SER A 31 13.10 4.95 23.57
N ARG A 32 13.44 5.99 24.34
CA ARG A 32 12.60 7.18 24.45
C ARG A 32 12.48 7.88 23.08
N ALA A 33 11.30 8.43 22.80
CA ALA A 33 10.95 8.97 21.47
C ALA A 33 11.93 10.01 20.92
N TYR A 34 12.54 10.85 21.77
CA TYR A 34 13.49 11.88 21.32
C TYR A 34 14.88 11.33 20.94
N TYR A 35 15.14 10.04 21.13
CA TYR A 35 16.31 9.34 20.60
C TYR A 35 15.99 8.50 19.34
N LEU A 36 14.74 8.55 18.88
CA LEU A 36 14.27 7.77 17.75
C LEU A 36 14.00 8.68 16.56
N TYR A 37 14.38 8.20 15.38
CA TYR A 37 14.13 8.87 14.12
C TYR A 37 13.37 7.93 13.20
N VAL A 38 12.44 8.49 12.43
CA VAL A 38 11.68 7.76 11.43
C VAL A 38 11.70 8.54 10.12
N GLU A 39 11.71 7.80 9.03
CA GLU A 39 11.46 8.33 7.69
C GLU A 39 10.41 7.45 7.00
N LEU A 40 9.83 7.95 5.91
CA LEU A 40 8.86 7.17 5.15
C LEU A 40 9.58 6.02 4.46
N ASN A 41 9.05 4.80 4.63
CA ASN A 41 9.59 3.67 3.89
C ASN A 41 9.31 3.84 2.39
N ASP A 42 10.32 3.64 1.55
CA ASP A 42 10.19 3.67 0.10
C ASP A 42 9.06 2.80 -0.45
N ILE A 43 8.68 1.71 0.23
CA ILE A 43 7.55 0.87 -0.19
C ILE A 43 6.20 1.59 -0.03
N THR A 44 6.11 2.54 0.88
CA THR A 44 4.86 3.24 1.22
C THR A 44 4.29 4.01 0.04
N LYS A 45 5.13 4.54 -0.87
CA LYS A 45 4.66 5.21 -2.11
C LYS A 45 4.07 4.25 -3.15
N PHE A 46 4.41 2.96 -3.08
CA PHE A 46 3.81 1.92 -3.92
C PHE A 46 2.52 1.38 -3.32
N ILE A 47 2.41 1.42 -1.98
CA ILE A 47 1.18 1.07 -1.26
C ILE A 47 0.15 2.19 -1.40
N PHE A 48 0.54 3.45 -1.23
CA PHE A 48 -0.33 4.62 -1.33
C PHE A 48 0.13 5.49 -2.50
N ARG A 49 -0.57 5.41 -3.62
CA ARG A 49 -0.18 6.12 -4.84
C ARG A 49 -0.52 7.59 -4.75
N ASP A 50 0.41 8.44 -5.21
CA ASP A 50 0.19 9.88 -5.28
C ASP A 50 -0.99 10.24 -6.20
N ASP A 51 -1.27 9.41 -7.20
CA ASP A 51 -2.40 9.58 -8.10
C ASP A 51 -3.77 9.47 -7.41
N ASP A 52 -3.84 8.86 -6.22
CA ASP A 52 -5.08 8.81 -5.43
C ASP A 52 -5.31 10.06 -4.58
N LYS A 53 -4.32 10.94 -4.42
CA LYS A 53 -4.41 12.06 -3.44
C LYS A 53 -5.62 12.96 -3.67
N ASP A 54 -5.97 13.22 -4.93
CA ASP A 54 -7.09 14.07 -5.32
C ASP A 54 -8.46 13.38 -5.14
N LEU A 55 -8.45 12.07 -4.86
CA LEU A 55 -9.65 11.28 -4.59
C LEU A 55 -10.00 11.22 -3.10
N LEU A 56 -9.08 11.65 -2.22
CA LEU A 56 -9.24 11.54 -0.79
C LEU A 56 -10.11 12.68 -0.25
N GLU A 57 -11.02 12.34 0.66
CA GLU A 57 -11.79 13.32 1.41
C GLU A 57 -11.04 13.74 2.68
N TYR A 58 -10.49 14.96 2.68
CA TYR A 58 -9.76 15.55 3.80
C TYR A 58 -10.70 16.12 4.87
N LEU A 59 -10.37 15.84 6.14
CA LEU A 59 -11.08 16.42 7.28
C LEU A 59 -10.61 17.84 7.54
N GLU A 60 -11.47 18.65 8.15
CA GLU A 60 -11.17 20.02 8.57
C GLU A 60 -11.21 20.13 10.10
N GLU A 61 -10.11 20.59 10.69
CA GLU A 61 -10.00 20.92 12.11
C GLU A 61 -9.47 22.35 12.25
N ASP A 62 -10.16 23.18 13.04
CA ASP A 62 -9.81 24.60 13.27
C ASP A 62 -9.56 25.42 11.98
N GLY A 63 -10.36 25.17 10.93
CA GLY A 63 -10.23 25.86 9.65
C GLY A 63 -9.07 25.38 8.77
N LYS A 64 -8.42 24.26 9.14
CA LYS A 64 -7.29 23.67 8.40
C LYS A 64 -7.61 22.26 7.96
N LEU A 65 -7.21 21.94 6.73
CA LEU A 65 -7.25 20.55 6.26
C LEU A 65 -6.19 19.72 7.01
N VAL A 66 -6.62 18.58 7.55
CA VAL A 66 -5.78 17.63 8.31
C VAL A 66 -5.65 16.29 7.55
N GLN A 67 -5.77 15.14 8.21
CA GLN A 67 -5.76 13.84 7.54
C GLN A 67 -7.05 13.58 6.73
N PRO A 68 -7.00 12.71 5.71
CA PRO A 68 -8.21 12.19 5.10
C PRO A 68 -8.97 11.25 6.04
N LYS A 69 -10.25 11.04 5.76
CA LYS A 69 -11.06 10.04 6.48
C LYS A 69 -10.42 8.65 6.44
N TRP A 70 -9.88 8.27 5.28
CA TRP A 70 -9.06 7.08 5.09
C TRP A 70 -8.18 7.27 3.84
N TYR A 71 -7.11 6.49 3.74
CA TYR A 71 -6.28 6.39 2.55
C TYR A 71 -6.76 5.24 1.65
N LEU A 72 -6.34 5.26 0.38
CA LEU A 72 -6.69 4.26 -0.63
C LEU A 72 -5.47 3.40 -1.01
N PRO A 73 -5.04 2.47 -0.14
CA PRO A 73 -3.89 1.63 -0.47
C PRO A 73 -4.19 0.73 -1.68
N VAL A 74 -3.14 0.23 -2.33
CA VAL A 74 -3.22 -0.75 -3.42
C VAL A 74 -3.60 -2.15 -2.89
N VAL A 75 -3.32 -2.43 -1.61
CA VAL A 75 -3.61 -3.69 -0.90
C VAL A 75 -4.22 -3.41 0.48
N PRO A 76 -5.05 -4.31 1.05
CA PRO A 76 -5.63 -4.11 2.39
C PRO A 76 -4.55 -4.26 3.48
N ILE A 77 -4.02 -3.12 3.96
CA ILE A 77 -2.96 -3.11 4.99
C ILE A 77 -3.41 -3.71 6.32
N SER A 78 -4.72 -3.66 6.63
CA SER A 78 -5.31 -4.33 7.79
C SER A 78 -5.11 -5.84 7.79
N LEU A 79 -5.11 -6.49 6.61
CA LEU A 79 -4.80 -7.92 6.48
C LEU A 79 -3.29 -8.16 6.51
N VAL A 80 -2.50 -7.30 5.88
CA VAL A 80 -1.03 -7.46 5.80
C VAL A 80 -0.37 -7.36 7.17
N ASN A 81 -0.61 -6.25 7.88
CA ASN A 81 0.01 -5.96 9.17
C ASN A 81 -0.84 -6.42 10.36
N GLY A 82 -1.97 -7.06 10.09
CA GLY A 82 -2.95 -7.38 11.11
C GLY A 82 -3.59 -6.13 11.71
N THR A 83 -4.49 -6.35 12.66
CA THR A 83 -5.14 -5.28 13.42
C THR A 83 -5.51 -5.84 14.77
N THR A 84 -5.18 -5.10 15.83
CA THR A 84 -5.62 -5.42 17.19
C THR A 84 -6.24 -4.19 17.82
N GLY A 85 -7.45 -4.32 18.35
CA GLY A 85 -8.18 -3.20 18.93
C GLY A 85 -9.27 -3.68 19.87
N ILE A 86 -9.47 -2.96 20.97
CA ILE A 86 -10.52 -3.23 21.95
C ILE A 86 -11.31 -1.94 22.11
N GLY A 87 -12.60 -2.00 21.79
CA GLY A 87 -13.56 -0.92 21.98
C GLY A 87 -14.59 -1.27 23.05
N SER A 88 -15.58 -0.39 23.21
CA SER A 88 -16.72 -0.66 24.10
C SER A 88 -17.68 -1.65 23.42
N GLY A 89 -17.71 -2.89 23.91
CA GLY A 89 -18.59 -3.94 23.38
C GLY A 89 -18.06 -4.71 22.16
N TRP A 90 -16.92 -4.31 21.60
CA TRP A 90 -16.33 -4.91 20.41
C TRP A 90 -14.82 -5.08 20.53
N GLY A 91 -14.30 -6.12 19.87
CA GLY A 91 -12.87 -6.36 19.71
C GLY A 91 -12.54 -6.68 18.27
N SER A 92 -11.31 -6.41 17.84
CA SER A 92 -10.80 -6.78 16.53
C SER A 92 -9.44 -7.42 16.72
N ASN A 93 -9.25 -8.62 16.17
CA ASN A 93 -7.98 -9.35 16.22
C ASN A 93 -7.73 -10.05 14.89
N ILE A 94 -7.19 -9.29 13.94
CA ILE A 94 -6.80 -9.76 12.62
C ILE A 94 -5.32 -10.13 12.65
N PRO A 95 -4.95 -11.38 12.34
CA PRO A 95 -3.55 -11.74 12.24
C PRO A 95 -2.93 -11.21 10.95
N ASN A 96 -1.60 -11.10 10.95
CA ASN A 96 -0.85 -10.70 9.76
C ASN A 96 -0.96 -11.75 8.65
N HIS A 97 -0.92 -11.29 7.41
CA HIS A 97 -0.81 -12.11 6.20
C HIS A 97 0.38 -11.64 5.36
N HIS A 98 1.05 -12.56 4.67
CA HIS A 98 2.14 -12.16 3.77
C HIS A 98 1.60 -11.28 2.64
N MET A 99 2.29 -10.17 2.36
CA MET A 99 1.83 -9.23 1.33
C MET A 99 1.72 -9.90 -0.05
N ASN A 100 2.61 -10.84 -0.37
CA ASN A 100 2.54 -11.60 -1.62
C ASN A 100 1.29 -12.48 -1.72
N ASP A 101 0.82 -13.07 -0.62
CA ASP A 101 -0.40 -13.89 -0.63
C ASP A 101 -1.63 -13.01 -0.87
N VAL A 102 -1.66 -11.83 -0.25
CA VAL A 102 -2.71 -10.83 -0.46
C VAL A 102 -2.70 -10.30 -1.91
N ILE A 103 -1.53 -9.98 -2.46
CA ILE A 103 -1.37 -9.56 -3.87
C ILE A 103 -1.85 -10.65 -4.82
N ASN A 104 -1.46 -11.91 -4.59
CA ASN A 104 -1.88 -13.03 -5.44
C ASN A 104 -3.39 -13.26 -5.37
N ALA A 105 -4.00 -13.08 -4.21
CA ALA A 105 -5.46 -13.16 -4.06
C ALA A 105 -6.17 -12.02 -4.81
N LEU A 106 -5.65 -10.79 -4.76
CA LEU A 106 -6.17 -9.67 -5.57
C LEU A 106 -6.01 -9.91 -7.07
N PHE A 107 -4.89 -10.47 -7.53
CA PHE A 107 -4.73 -10.85 -8.94
C PHE A 107 -5.78 -11.87 -9.39
N LYS A 108 -6.14 -12.84 -8.54
CA LYS A 108 -7.22 -13.79 -8.83
C LYS A 108 -8.56 -13.08 -8.99
N LEU A 109 -8.89 -12.15 -8.07
CA LEU A 109 -10.12 -11.35 -8.16
C LEU A 109 -10.15 -10.49 -9.43
N LEU A 110 -9.05 -9.82 -9.78
CA LEU A 110 -8.94 -8.94 -10.95
C LEU A 110 -9.03 -9.68 -12.28
N ARG A 111 -8.51 -10.91 -12.36
CA ARG A 111 -8.56 -11.74 -13.57
C ARG A 111 -9.90 -12.43 -13.77
N GLY A 112 -10.72 -12.52 -12.71
CA GLY A 112 -11.98 -13.22 -12.71
C GLY A 112 -11.83 -14.75 -12.71
N PRO A 113 -12.94 -15.50 -12.68
CA PRO A 113 -12.91 -16.96 -12.68
C PRO A 113 -12.33 -17.52 -13.98
N THR A 114 -11.26 -18.29 -13.88
CA THR A 114 -10.77 -19.13 -14.98
C THR A 114 -11.58 -20.43 -15.06
N ILE A 115 -11.79 -20.97 -16.26
CA ILE A 115 -12.58 -22.21 -16.51
C ILE A 115 -12.09 -23.41 -15.68
N ALA A 116 -10.85 -23.38 -15.16
CA ALA A 116 -10.21 -24.46 -14.41
C ALA A 116 -10.13 -24.25 -12.88
N GLU A 117 -10.52 -23.08 -12.35
CA GLU A 117 -10.43 -22.79 -10.91
C GLU A 117 -11.79 -22.30 -10.39
N ASP A 118 -12.33 -22.97 -9.38
CA ASP A 118 -13.51 -22.47 -8.65
C ASP A 118 -13.24 -21.05 -8.15
N SER A 119 -14.15 -20.12 -8.49
CA SER A 119 -14.16 -18.70 -8.07
C SER A 119 -14.05 -18.49 -6.57
N ASN A 120 -14.25 -19.55 -5.77
CA ASN A 120 -14.21 -19.56 -4.31
C ASN A 120 -12.90 -20.10 -3.70
N SER A 121 -11.84 -20.34 -4.47
CA SER A 121 -10.60 -20.94 -3.94
C SER A 121 -9.61 -19.94 -3.30
N ILE A 122 -9.98 -18.68 -3.10
CA ILE A 122 -9.12 -17.74 -2.37
C ILE A 122 -9.01 -18.26 -0.94
N SER A 123 -7.78 -18.53 -0.50
CA SER A 123 -7.51 -18.90 0.88
C SER A 123 -6.34 -18.09 1.38
N LEU A 124 -6.59 -17.29 2.40
CA LEU A 124 -5.57 -16.52 3.09
C LEU A 124 -5.20 -17.24 4.39
N LYS A 125 -3.91 -17.48 4.57
CA LYS A 125 -3.36 -18.08 5.80
C LYS A 125 -2.57 -17.02 6.55
N PRO A 126 -2.67 -16.97 7.88
CA PRO A 126 -1.82 -16.10 8.67
C PRO A 126 -0.34 -16.38 8.37
N GLY A 127 0.43 -15.31 8.25
CA GLY A 127 1.84 -15.35 7.89
C GLY A 127 2.58 -14.14 8.44
N TYR A 128 3.75 -14.38 9.02
CA TYR A 128 4.54 -13.34 9.70
C TYR A 128 5.92 -13.24 9.06
N ARG A 129 6.36 -12.01 8.77
CA ARG A 129 7.68 -11.76 8.18
C ARG A 129 8.79 -12.36 9.04
N GLY A 130 9.67 -13.13 8.40
CA GLY A 130 10.79 -13.81 9.05
C GLY A 130 10.41 -15.04 9.88
N PHE A 131 9.14 -15.49 9.86
CA PHE A 131 8.76 -16.72 10.53
C PHE A 131 9.27 -17.94 9.76
N LYS A 132 10.10 -18.76 10.41
CA LYS A 132 10.60 -20.02 9.86
C LYS A 132 9.79 -21.25 10.28
N GLY A 133 8.78 -21.04 11.11
CA GLY A 133 7.89 -22.09 11.56
C GLY A 133 6.77 -22.35 10.57
N ARG A 134 5.89 -23.30 10.91
CA ARG A 134 4.73 -23.63 10.09
C ARG A 134 3.46 -23.07 10.72
N VAL A 135 2.58 -22.51 9.89
CA VAL A 135 1.21 -22.16 10.28
C VAL A 135 0.26 -23.13 9.61
N GLU A 136 -0.45 -23.93 10.40
CA GLU A 136 -1.50 -24.82 9.90
C GLU A 136 -2.87 -24.26 10.25
N LYS A 137 -3.74 -24.17 9.24
CA LYS A 137 -5.17 -23.89 9.43
C LYS A 137 -5.85 -25.17 9.89
N SER A 138 -6.39 -25.18 11.11
CA SER A 138 -7.28 -26.21 11.63
C SER A 138 -8.68 -25.62 11.75
N THR A 139 -9.62 -26.17 10.99
CA THR A 139 -11.03 -25.76 10.99
C THR A 139 -11.81 -26.70 11.90
N ASP A 140 -12.28 -26.19 13.05
CA ASP A 140 -13.32 -26.86 13.84
C ASP A 140 -14.73 -26.35 13.46
N ASN A 141 -14.85 -25.09 13.00
CA ASN A 141 -16.10 -24.43 12.54
C ASN A 141 -15.77 -23.28 11.57
N GLU A 142 -16.73 -22.85 10.74
CA GLU A 142 -16.56 -21.77 9.73
C GLU A 142 -16.15 -20.41 10.32
N ARG A 143 -16.46 -20.15 11.60
CA ARG A 143 -16.23 -18.87 12.29
C ARG A 143 -14.98 -18.81 13.17
N GLU A 144 -14.33 -19.95 13.41
CA GLU A 144 -13.19 -20.03 14.32
C GLU A 144 -12.00 -20.67 13.59
N ILE A 145 -11.21 -19.82 12.92
CA ILE A 145 -9.96 -20.28 12.32
C ILE A 145 -8.96 -20.51 13.45
N LYS A 146 -8.75 -21.77 13.81
CA LYS A 146 -7.67 -22.14 14.72
C LYS A 146 -6.40 -22.33 13.90
N CYS A 147 -5.39 -21.52 14.15
CA CYS A 147 -4.08 -21.77 13.57
C CYS A 147 -3.15 -22.41 14.60
N THR A 148 -2.43 -23.42 14.15
CA THR A 148 -1.36 -24.04 14.93
C THR A 148 -0.04 -23.52 14.40
N ILE A 149 0.65 -22.73 15.24
CA ILE A 149 1.98 -22.20 14.95
C ILE A 149 3.00 -23.19 15.52
N TYR A 150 3.83 -23.76 14.65
CA TYR A 150 4.96 -24.63 15.01
C TYR A 150 6.26 -23.84 14.99
N GLY A 151 6.93 -23.70 16.14
CA GLY A 151 8.29 -23.14 16.19
C GLY A 151 9.34 -24.07 15.56
N CYS A 152 10.48 -23.51 15.14
CA CYS A 152 11.61 -24.29 14.61
C CYS A 152 12.59 -24.61 15.76
N ALA A 153 12.96 -25.89 15.93
CA ALA A 153 14.04 -26.34 16.81
C ALA A 153 15.08 -27.08 15.95
N ILE A 154 16.30 -26.54 15.89
CA ILE A 154 17.31 -26.98 14.90
C ILE A 154 18.20 -28.09 15.45
N GLU A 155 18.38 -28.24 16.77
CA GLU A 155 19.25 -29.29 17.30
C GLU A 155 18.86 -29.73 18.71
N ILE A 156 18.71 -31.04 18.91
CA ILE A 156 18.53 -31.68 20.22
C ILE A 156 19.72 -32.61 20.40
N SER A 157 20.66 -32.25 21.28
CA SER A 157 21.86 -33.03 21.55
C SER A 157 21.89 -33.57 22.98
N ASP A 158 22.58 -34.69 23.17
CA ASP A 158 22.68 -35.38 24.46
C ASP A 158 23.64 -34.68 25.46
N THR A 159 24.17 -33.50 25.13
CA THR A 159 25.22 -32.81 25.91
C THR A 159 24.99 -31.30 26.07
N CYS A 160 24.61 -30.92 27.30
CA CYS A 160 24.45 -29.55 27.84
C CYS A 160 23.42 -28.59 27.19
N PHE A 161 22.67 -27.89 28.06
CA PHE A 161 21.86 -26.71 27.70
C PHE A 161 22.75 -25.48 27.52
N GLN A 162 22.72 -24.88 26.33
CA GLN A 162 23.27 -23.55 26.07
C GLN A 162 22.28 -22.79 25.19
N GLU A 163 21.93 -21.58 25.63
CA GLU A 163 21.22 -20.62 24.79
C GLU A 163 22.24 -19.98 23.85
N LEU A 164 22.05 -20.15 22.54
CA LEU A 164 22.93 -19.60 21.51
C LEU A 164 22.11 -18.59 20.70
N HIS A 165 22.27 -17.31 21.00
CA HIS A 165 21.73 -16.25 20.15
C HIS A 165 22.65 -16.07 18.94
N GLU A 166 22.13 -16.28 17.74
CA GLU A 166 22.86 -15.93 16.50
C GLU A 166 22.68 -14.43 16.19
N ASP A 167 21.47 -13.88 16.36
CA ASP A 167 21.14 -12.45 16.23
C ASP A 167 19.76 -12.10 16.88
N GLU A 168 19.31 -10.84 16.82
CA GLU A 168 18.03 -10.38 17.39
C GLU A 168 16.78 -11.06 16.80
N ASN A 169 16.88 -11.69 15.62
CA ASN A 169 15.75 -12.29 14.89
C ASN A 169 15.79 -13.83 14.84
N ASN A 170 16.95 -14.45 15.05
CA ASN A 170 17.18 -15.89 15.00
C ASN A 170 17.51 -16.44 16.40
N LEU A 171 16.57 -17.20 16.97
CA LEU A 171 16.76 -17.90 18.25
C LEU A 171 17.19 -19.35 17.98
N ARG A 172 18.33 -19.77 18.56
CA ARG A 172 18.74 -21.18 18.62
C ARG A 172 18.89 -21.60 20.09
N PHE A 173 18.17 -22.64 20.48
CA PHE A 173 18.31 -23.26 21.80
C PHE A 173 18.95 -24.63 21.64
N SER A 174 20.03 -24.90 22.37
CA SER A 174 20.50 -26.27 22.61
C SER A 174 19.92 -26.74 23.92
N VAL A 175 19.15 -27.84 23.90
CA VAL A 175 18.52 -28.41 25.10
C VAL A 175 18.99 -29.85 25.27
N SER A 176 19.48 -30.17 26.47
CA SER A 176 19.83 -31.53 26.83
C SER A 176 18.92 -32.09 27.90
N LEU A 177 18.50 -33.33 27.70
CA LEU A 177 17.61 -34.06 28.57
C LEU A 177 18.25 -35.41 28.93
N ASP A 178 18.00 -35.90 30.14
CA ASP A 178 18.29 -37.30 30.44
C ASP A 178 17.36 -38.24 29.65
N LYS A 179 17.71 -39.53 29.60
CA LYS A 179 17.00 -40.55 28.83
C LYS A 179 15.51 -40.66 29.21
N GLY A 180 15.16 -40.48 30.49
CA GLY A 180 13.79 -40.57 30.97
C GLY A 180 12.94 -39.40 30.46
N ASN A 181 13.46 -38.18 30.63
CA ASN A 181 12.81 -36.96 30.13
C ASN A 181 12.72 -36.91 28.61
N MET A 182 13.74 -37.40 27.89
CA MET A 182 13.70 -37.52 26.42
C MET A 182 12.61 -38.50 25.94
N MET A 183 12.47 -39.65 26.60
CA MET A 183 11.39 -40.60 26.28
C MET A 183 10.01 -40.01 26.53
N PHE A 184 9.84 -39.26 27.63
CA PHE A 184 8.58 -38.55 27.92
C PHE A 184 8.26 -37.49 26.86
N ALA A 185 9.25 -36.68 26.46
CA ALA A 185 9.09 -35.65 25.45
C ALA A 185 8.73 -36.26 24.07
N ARG A 186 9.40 -37.34 23.65
CA ARG A 186 9.08 -38.05 22.41
C ARG A 186 7.68 -38.66 22.43
N LYS A 187 7.24 -39.23 23.57
CA LYS A 187 5.89 -39.80 23.71
C LYS A 187 4.79 -38.74 23.59
N ARG A 188 5.05 -37.52 24.06
CA ARG A 188 4.10 -36.39 23.99
C ARG A 188 4.11 -35.68 22.63
N GLY A 189 5.17 -35.84 21.84
CA GLY A 189 5.48 -34.99 20.69
C GLY A 189 6.40 -33.86 21.11
N LEU A 190 7.54 -33.70 20.42
CA LEU A 190 8.55 -32.70 20.80
C LEU A 190 8.01 -31.26 20.76
N PRO A 191 7.29 -30.82 19.70
CA PRO A 191 6.72 -29.47 19.67
C PRO A 191 5.78 -29.19 20.86
N GLU A 192 4.95 -30.15 21.24
CA GLU A 192 4.00 -30.05 22.35
C GLU A 192 4.69 -30.12 23.72
N ALA A 193 5.75 -30.93 23.84
CA ALA A 193 6.53 -31.05 25.07
C ALA A 193 7.29 -29.75 25.37
N PHE A 194 7.83 -29.10 24.35
CA PHE A 194 8.58 -27.84 24.47
C PHE A 194 7.70 -26.59 24.34
N LYS A 195 6.37 -26.73 24.29
CA LYS A 195 5.42 -25.61 24.13
C LYS A 195 5.71 -24.75 22.89
N LEU A 196 6.24 -25.36 21.83
CA LEU A 196 6.46 -24.74 20.53
C LEU A 196 5.20 -24.68 19.67
N VAL A 197 4.06 -25.10 20.24
CA VAL A 197 2.75 -25.13 19.61
C VAL A 197 1.86 -24.12 20.29
N ARG A 198 1.46 -23.08 19.56
CA ARG A 198 0.44 -22.13 20.02
C ARG A 198 -0.80 -22.26 19.14
N LYS A 199 -1.94 -22.49 19.78
CA LYS A 199 -3.26 -22.34 19.14
C LYS A 199 -3.64 -20.86 19.20
N MET A 200 -3.96 -20.29 18.06
CA MET A 200 -4.54 -18.95 17.96
C MET A 200 -5.94 -19.07 17.36
N SER A 201 -6.89 -18.36 17.94
CA SER A 201 -8.23 -18.24 17.39
C SER A 201 -8.33 -16.87 16.72
N VAL A 202 -8.80 -16.82 15.47
CA VAL A 202 -9.12 -15.56 14.78
C VAL A 202 -10.52 -15.16 15.21
N GLU A 203 -10.61 -14.64 16.44
CA GLU A 203 -11.87 -14.21 17.04
C GLU A 203 -12.17 -12.79 16.55
N THR A 204 -13.12 -12.68 15.61
CA THR A 204 -13.82 -11.46 15.20
C THR A 204 -13.00 -10.41 14.45
N LEU A 205 -13.42 -10.18 13.20
CA LEU A 205 -12.94 -9.11 12.34
C LEU A 205 -13.96 -7.96 12.39
N ASN A 206 -13.99 -7.19 13.47
CA ASN A 206 -14.77 -5.96 13.49
C ASN A 206 -13.91 -4.84 12.87
N LEU A 207 -14.36 -4.30 11.74
CA LEU A 207 -13.72 -3.18 11.07
C LEU A 207 -14.78 -2.12 10.73
N LEU A 208 -14.33 -0.89 10.55
CA LEU A 208 -15.16 0.16 9.97
C LEU A 208 -15.15 0.01 8.45
N ASP A 209 -16.31 0.11 7.84
CA ASP A 209 -16.46 0.14 6.39
C ASP A 209 -16.26 1.55 5.82
N GLU A 210 -16.47 1.71 4.51
CA GLU A 210 -16.37 2.99 3.80
C GLU A 210 -17.40 4.04 4.25
N MET A 211 -18.46 3.63 4.95
CA MET A 211 -19.44 4.54 5.54
C MET A 211 -19.12 4.88 7.00
N GLN A 212 -17.98 4.40 7.52
CA GLN A 212 -17.58 4.46 8.93
C GLN A 212 -18.55 3.71 9.85
N GLU A 213 -19.26 2.71 9.32
CA GLU A 213 -20.11 1.83 10.10
C GLU A 213 -19.36 0.57 10.50
N LEU A 214 -19.67 0.05 11.70
CA LEU A 214 -19.01 -1.16 12.17
C LEU A 214 -19.60 -2.39 11.49
N ARG A 215 -18.74 -3.14 10.79
CA ARG A 215 -19.09 -4.40 10.14
C ARG A 215 -18.26 -5.55 10.74
N LEU A 216 -18.93 -6.67 10.97
CA LEU A 216 -18.31 -7.94 11.32
C LEU A 216 -18.02 -8.72 10.04
N PHE A 217 -16.76 -9.13 9.86
CA PHE A 217 -16.35 -10.06 8.81
C PHE A 217 -16.11 -11.45 9.41
N ASP A 218 -16.55 -12.49 8.71
CA ASP A 218 -16.42 -13.88 9.16
C ASP A 218 -14.99 -14.39 8.99
N ASN A 219 -14.28 -13.95 7.95
CA ASN A 219 -12.92 -14.37 7.63
C ASN A 219 -12.12 -13.33 6.81
N ALA A 220 -10.82 -13.60 6.65
CA ALA A 220 -9.91 -12.70 5.95
C ALA A 220 -10.27 -12.57 4.47
N GLU A 221 -10.82 -13.62 3.88
CA GLU A 221 -11.26 -13.65 2.49
C GLU A 221 -12.47 -12.73 2.25
N GLU A 222 -13.43 -12.66 3.16
CA GLU A 222 -14.55 -11.70 3.09
C GLU A 222 -14.05 -10.26 3.22
N THR A 223 -13.08 -10.02 4.13
CA THR A 223 -12.45 -8.69 4.28
C THR A 223 -11.73 -8.28 2.99
N LEU A 224 -11.04 -9.22 2.32
CA LEU A 224 -10.37 -8.99 1.05
C LEU A 224 -11.38 -8.62 -0.05
N THR A 225 -12.48 -9.35 -0.15
CA THR A 225 -13.54 -9.10 -1.14
C THR A 225 -14.19 -7.74 -0.91
N ALA A 226 -14.51 -7.38 0.33
CA ALA A 226 -15.07 -6.06 0.64
C ALA A 226 -14.09 -4.92 0.30
N PHE A 227 -12.81 -5.11 0.60
CA PHE A 227 -11.77 -4.17 0.15
C PHE A 227 -11.72 -4.07 -1.39
N PHE A 228 -11.84 -5.20 -2.08
CA PHE A 228 -11.84 -5.24 -3.55
C PHE A 228 -12.99 -4.44 -4.15
N ASP A 229 -14.20 -4.68 -3.66
CA ASP A 229 -15.41 -4.00 -4.12
C ASP A 229 -15.35 -2.49 -3.85
N MET A 230 -14.82 -2.08 -2.70
CA MET A 230 -14.59 -0.68 -2.36
C MET A 230 -13.51 -0.05 -3.27
N ARG A 231 -12.40 -0.75 -3.51
CA ARG A 231 -11.21 -0.16 -4.13
C ARG A 231 -11.33 0.00 -5.65
N LEU A 232 -12.03 -0.91 -6.33
CA LEU A 232 -12.13 -0.92 -7.79
C LEU A 232 -12.78 0.36 -8.38
N PRO A 233 -13.90 0.90 -7.85
CA PRO A 233 -14.44 2.18 -8.29
C PRO A 233 -13.47 3.35 -8.18
N TYR A 234 -12.59 3.35 -7.16
CA TYR A 234 -11.57 4.40 -7.03
C TYR A 234 -10.48 4.31 -8.11
N TYR A 235 -10.22 3.13 -8.69
CA TYR A 235 -9.34 3.03 -9.86
C TYR A 235 -9.98 3.66 -11.12
N ALA A 236 -11.29 3.50 -11.30
CA ALA A 236 -12.02 4.20 -12.36
C ALA A 236 -11.99 5.72 -12.14
N ALA A 237 -12.20 6.19 -10.91
CA ALA A 237 -12.11 7.60 -10.55
C ALA A 237 -10.68 8.15 -10.75
N ARG A 238 -9.66 7.38 -10.38
CA ARG A 238 -8.25 7.73 -10.62
C ARG A 238 -7.98 7.90 -12.11
N LYS A 239 -8.41 6.94 -12.93
CA LYS A 239 -8.26 7.01 -14.40
C LYS A 239 -8.89 8.28 -14.96
N ALA A 240 -10.10 8.61 -14.52
CA ALA A 240 -10.78 9.83 -14.93
C ALA A 240 -9.98 11.10 -14.55
N LYS A 241 -9.43 11.15 -13.32
CA LYS A 241 -8.57 12.26 -12.89
C LYS A 241 -7.26 12.36 -13.66
N LEU A 242 -6.62 11.24 -13.97
CA LEU A 242 -5.41 11.22 -14.80
C LEU A 242 -5.70 11.75 -16.22
N LEU A 243 -6.82 11.33 -16.83
CA LEU A 243 -7.25 11.83 -18.13
C LEU A 243 -7.60 13.32 -18.09
N GLU A 244 -8.23 13.80 -17.01
CA GLU A 244 -8.51 15.22 -16.79
C GLU A 244 -7.22 16.05 -16.72
N ARG A 245 -6.23 15.60 -15.93
CA ARG A 245 -4.91 16.25 -15.83
C ARG A 245 -4.21 16.30 -17.18
N MET A 246 -4.12 15.17 -17.89
CA MET A 246 -3.52 15.12 -19.23
C MET A 246 -4.26 16.02 -20.22
N SER A 247 -5.59 16.10 -20.16
CA SER A 247 -6.38 17.02 -20.99
C SER A 247 -6.07 18.49 -20.68
N ASN A 248 -5.89 18.84 -19.41
CA ASN A 248 -5.52 20.19 -19.01
C ASN A 248 -4.10 20.55 -19.46
N ASP A 249 -3.16 19.61 -19.36
CA ASP A 249 -1.79 19.77 -19.85
C ASP A 249 -1.77 19.93 -21.39
N MET A 250 -2.62 19.20 -22.11
CA MET A 250 -2.81 19.37 -23.56
C MET A 250 -3.27 20.80 -23.89
N ILE A 251 -4.27 21.29 -23.16
CA ILE A 251 -4.77 22.67 -23.33
C ILE A 251 -3.65 23.68 -23.03
N ARG A 252 -2.85 23.42 -21.99
CA ARG A 252 -1.71 24.28 -21.63
C ARG A 252 -0.71 24.38 -22.77
N ILE A 253 -0.34 23.26 -23.37
CA ILE A 253 0.61 23.20 -24.49
C ILE A 253 0.02 23.88 -25.73
N ASP A 254 -1.22 23.56 -26.10
CA ASP A 254 -1.90 24.16 -27.26
C ASP A 254 -2.02 25.68 -27.12
N ASN A 255 -2.45 26.16 -25.95
CA ASN A 255 -2.51 27.58 -25.64
C ASN A 255 -1.11 28.22 -25.74
N THR A 256 -0.07 27.56 -25.25
CA THR A 256 1.30 28.08 -25.30
C THR A 256 1.77 28.20 -26.76
N ILE A 257 1.58 27.16 -27.58
CA ILE A 257 1.91 27.21 -29.02
C ILE A 257 1.16 28.35 -29.70
N MET A 258 -0.16 28.44 -29.51
CA MET A 258 -0.97 29.53 -30.08
C MET A 258 -0.48 30.91 -29.63
N TYR A 259 -0.06 31.05 -28.38
CA TYR A 259 0.47 32.29 -27.82
C TYR A 259 1.79 32.70 -28.48
N LEU A 260 2.75 31.76 -28.58
CA LEU A 260 4.05 32.01 -29.19
C LEU A 260 3.92 32.40 -30.66
N GLU A 261 3.11 31.67 -31.44
CA GLU A 261 2.86 32.00 -32.84
C GLU A 261 2.18 33.37 -33.01
N ALA A 262 1.26 33.73 -32.12
CA ALA A 262 0.59 35.03 -32.15
C ALA A 262 1.51 36.18 -31.73
N MET A 263 2.53 35.93 -30.90
CA MET A 263 3.57 36.90 -30.58
C MET A 263 4.52 37.12 -31.76
N ASP A 264 4.95 36.05 -32.42
CA ASP A 264 5.81 36.11 -33.61
C ASP A 264 5.15 36.89 -34.76
N LYS A 265 3.85 36.63 -35.00
CA LYS A 265 3.03 37.39 -35.96
C LYS A 265 2.67 38.82 -35.50
N VAL A 266 3.12 39.24 -34.31
CA VAL A 266 2.87 40.56 -33.71
C VAL A 266 1.38 40.84 -33.46
N GLU A 267 0.55 39.81 -33.46
CA GLU A 267 -0.89 39.92 -33.20
C GLU A 267 -1.17 40.13 -31.73
N ILE A 268 -0.36 39.55 -30.84
CA ILE A 268 -0.38 39.82 -29.40
C ILE A 268 0.87 40.60 -29.04
N LYS A 269 0.66 41.75 -28.39
CA LYS A 269 1.73 42.60 -27.86
C LYS A 269 1.64 42.63 -26.35
N GLN A 270 2.76 42.96 -25.71
CA GLN A 270 2.79 43.13 -24.27
C GLN A 270 1.77 44.20 -23.84
N MET A 271 0.83 43.78 -22.99
CA MET A 271 -0.25 44.63 -22.47
C MET A 271 -0.56 44.22 -21.03
N ASN A 272 -1.42 44.98 -20.37
CA ASN A 272 -1.78 44.65 -18.99
C ASN A 272 -2.59 43.34 -18.92
N ARG A 273 -2.55 42.68 -17.75
CA ARG A 273 -3.20 41.39 -17.46
C ARG A 273 -4.65 41.34 -17.94
N LYS A 274 -5.43 42.37 -17.63
CA LYS A 274 -6.87 42.43 -17.95
C LYS A 274 -7.15 42.43 -19.46
N LYS A 275 -6.33 43.15 -20.24
CA LYS A 275 -6.45 43.17 -21.71
C LYS A 275 -5.95 41.87 -22.34
N LEU A 276 -4.90 41.24 -21.80
CA LEU A 276 -4.42 39.93 -22.27
C LEU A 276 -5.51 38.88 -22.12
N ILE A 277 -6.13 38.78 -20.94
CA ILE A 277 -7.22 37.82 -20.67
C ILE A 277 -8.37 38.02 -21.66
N ALA A 278 -8.83 39.26 -21.87
CA ALA A 278 -9.89 39.55 -22.82
C ALA A 278 -9.52 39.11 -24.26
N LYS A 279 -8.25 39.29 -24.64
CA LYS A 279 -7.74 38.90 -25.96
C LYS A 279 -7.62 37.38 -26.11
N PHE A 280 -7.24 36.66 -25.06
CA PHE A 280 -7.23 35.19 -25.06
C PHE A 280 -8.64 34.65 -25.26
N THR A 281 -9.63 35.21 -24.57
CA THR A 281 -11.03 34.84 -24.77
C THR A 281 -11.51 35.15 -26.19
N GLU A 282 -11.21 36.34 -26.73
CA GLU A 282 -11.57 36.75 -28.08
C GLU A 282 -10.98 35.81 -29.15
N LYS A 283 -9.73 35.40 -28.97
CA LYS A 283 -9.00 34.53 -29.91
C LYS A 283 -9.27 33.03 -29.74
N GLY A 284 -10.14 32.65 -28.80
CA GLY A 284 -10.55 31.25 -28.62
C GLY A 284 -9.57 30.37 -27.85
N TYR A 285 -8.68 30.94 -27.03
CA TYR A 285 -7.87 30.17 -26.09
C TYR A 285 -8.77 29.49 -25.07
N LYS A 286 -8.43 28.26 -24.68
CA LYS A 286 -9.25 27.48 -23.74
C LYS A 286 -8.79 27.74 -22.31
N ALA A 287 -9.70 28.14 -21.43
CA ALA A 287 -9.39 28.32 -20.02
C ALA A 287 -9.21 26.97 -19.31
N ILE A 288 -8.23 26.88 -18.42
CA ILE A 288 -7.95 25.68 -17.62
C ILE A 288 -8.58 25.83 -16.23
N PRO A 289 -9.32 24.83 -15.71
CA PRO A 289 -9.83 24.86 -14.34
C PRO A 289 -8.71 24.98 -13.31
N ASN A 290 -8.90 25.81 -12.28
CA ASN A 290 -7.94 26.06 -11.20
C ASN A 290 -6.57 26.60 -11.63
N ASP A 291 -6.42 27.11 -12.86
CA ASP A 291 -5.22 27.83 -13.30
C ASP A 291 -5.33 29.32 -12.92
N GLY A 292 -5.04 29.60 -11.64
CA GLY A 292 -5.15 30.93 -11.06
C GLY A 292 -6.59 31.44 -11.01
N ASP A 293 -6.75 32.77 -11.07
CA ASP A 293 -8.08 33.42 -11.06
C ASP A 293 -8.69 33.56 -12.47
N SER A 294 -7.89 33.41 -13.53
CA SER A 294 -8.32 33.68 -14.91
C SER A 294 -8.38 32.47 -15.83
N GLY A 295 -7.82 31.32 -15.42
CA GLY A 295 -7.69 30.13 -16.28
C GLY A 295 -6.64 30.25 -17.39
N PHE A 296 -5.81 31.30 -17.34
CA PHE A 296 -4.76 31.64 -18.33
C PHE A 296 -3.44 32.04 -17.65
N ASP A 297 -3.29 31.77 -16.36
CA ASP A 297 -2.11 32.14 -15.58
C ASP A 297 -0.86 31.43 -16.07
N HIS A 298 -0.99 30.20 -16.58
CA HIS A 298 0.10 29.51 -17.26
C HIS A 298 0.74 30.32 -18.39
N LEU A 299 -0.03 31.11 -19.15
CA LEU A 299 0.50 31.97 -20.23
C LEU A 299 1.08 33.27 -19.69
N ILE A 300 0.39 33.88 -18.72
CA ILE A 300 0.78 35.18 -18.16
C ILE A 300 2.13 35.08 -17.43
N ASN A 301 2.36 33.94 -16.78
CA ASN A 301 3.54 33.67 -15.97
C ASN A 301 4.69 32.99 -16.73
N LEU A 302 4.58 32.80 -18.06
CA LEU A 302 5.70 32.27 -18.87
C LEU A 302 6.95 33.13 -18.66
N SER A 303 8.08 32.48 -18.41
CA SER A 303 9.40 33.13 -18.34
C SER A 303 9.83 33.68 -19.70
N CYS A 304 10.92 34.46 -19.72
CA CYS A 304 11.44 35.01 -20.98
C CYS A 304 11.89 33.91 -21.95
N ASP A 305 12.53 32.86 -21.42
CA ASP A 305 13.06 31.76 -22.24
C ASP A 305 11.93 30.92 -22.84
N GLU A 306 10.85 30.69 -22.07
CA GLU A 306 9.65 29.96 -22.55
C GLU A 306 8.82 30.76 -23.57
N ARG A 307 9.11 32.06 -23.76
CA ARG A 307 8.43 32.92 -24.74
C ARG A 307 9.09 32.93 -26.11
N ASP A 308 10.16 32.16 -26.29
CA ASP A 308 10.82 32.03 -27.59
C ASP A 308 10.01 31.13 -28.53
N ILE A 309 9.85 31.56 -29.78
CA ILE A 309 9.20 30.78 -30.84
C ILE A 309 9.99 29.50 -31.14
N GLU A 310 11.30 29.48 -30.87
CA GLU A 310 12.14 28.29 -31.02
C GLU A 310 11.72 27.13 -30.10
N CYS A 311 10.91 27.38 -29.06
CA CYS A 311 10.35 26.32 -28.20
C CYS A 311 9.20 25.55 -28.86
N VAL A 312 8.55 26.10 -29.90
CA VAL A 312 7.35 25.49 -30.51
C VAL A 312 7.57 24.06 -31.01
N PRO A 313 8.65 23.71 -31.73
CA PRO A 313 8.87 22.33 -32.16
C PRO A 313 8.91 21.32 -31.01
N ASN A 314 9.51 21.69 -29.86
CA ASN A 314 9.55 20.84 -28.68
C ASN A 314 8.17 20.69 -28.04
N LEU A 315 7.40 21.78 -27.95
CA LEU A 315 6.03 21.76 -27.45
C LEU A 315 5.11 20.89 -28.33
N VAL A 316 5.27 20.95 -29.67
CA VAL A 316 4.54 20.09 -30.60
C VAL A 316 4.87 18.62 -30.38
N ALA A 317 6.15 18.27 -30.20
CA ALA A 317 6.55 16.90 -29.89
C ALA A 317 6.02 16.42 -28.53
N GLU A 318 6.02 17.28 -27.52
CA GLU A 318 5.44 17.00 -26.20
C GLU A 318 3.93 16.77 -26.30
N ARG A 319 3.23 17.60 -27.07
CA ARG A 319 1.79 17.46 -27.36
C ARG A 319 1.47 16.11 -28.00
N GLU A 320 2.23 15.72 -29.03
CA GLU A 320 2.03 14.43 -29.71
C GLU A 320 2.26 13.26 -28.76
N GLY A 321 3.32 13.32 -27.95
CA GLY A 321 3.59 12.30 -26.92
C GLY A 321 2.48 12.21 -25.86
N LEU A 322 1.95 13.35 -25.42
CA LEU A 322 0.84 13.40 -24.48
C LEU A 322 -0.45 12.85 -25.09
N HIS A 323 -0.72 13.15 -26.37
CA HIS A 323 -1.88 12.64 -27.10
C HIS A 323 -1.84 11.11 -27.19
N GLN A 324 -0.68 10.55 -27.54
CA GLN A 324 -0.49 9.10 -27.57
C GLN A 324 -0.71 8.47 -26.18
N ARG A 325 -0.15 9.05 -25.11
CA ARG A 325 -0.36 8.57 -23.74
C ARG A 325 -1.82 8.63 -23.32
N MET A 326 -2.55 9.67 -23.70
CA MET A 326 -3.99 9.78 -23.44
C MET A 326 -4.78 8.68 -24.16
N GLU A 327 -4.48 8.41 -25.43
CA GLU A 327 -5.12 7.31 -26.16
C GLU A 327 -4.85 5.95 -25.53
N GLU A 328 -3.61 5.69 -25.09
CA GLU A 328 -3.23 4.46 -24.38
C GLU A 328 -3.97 4.34 -23.05
N MET A 329 -4.03 5.42 -22.28
CA MET A 329 -4.75 5.48 -21.01
C MET A 329 -6.24 5.22 -21.21
N GLN A 330 -6.87 5.80 -22.23
CA GLN A 330 -8.28 5.57 -22.55
C GLN A 330 -8.58 4.08 -22.81
N LYS A 331 -7.69 3.40 -23.54
CA LYS A 331 -7.80 1.96 -23.88
C LYS A 331 -7.53 1.03 -22.69
N THR A 332 -6.76 1.48 -21.70
CA THR A 332 -6.40 0.69 -20.51
C THR A 332 -7.62 0.47 -19.64
N ARG A 333 -7.93 -0.76 -19.20
CA ARG A 333 -9.06 -1.00 -18.29
C ARG A 333 -8.70 -0.59 -16.86
N ASP A 334 -9.70 -0.27 -16.06
CA ASP A 334 -9.49 0.13 -14.66
C ASP A 334 -8.81 -0.99 -13.85
N THR A 335 -9.14 -2.24 -14.18
CA THR A 335 -8.49 -3.44 -13.64
C THR A 335 -7.02 -3.54 -14.05
N ASP A 336 -6.67 -3.15 -15.28
CA ASP A 336 -5.29 -3.22 -15.79
C ASP A 336 -4.40 -2.19 -15.09
N LEU A 337 -4.95 -1.02 -14.74
CA LEU A 337 -4.26 -0.03 -13.90
C LEU A 337 -3.94 -0.60 -12.51
N TRP A 338 -4.89 -1.31 -11.90
CA TRP A 338 -4.65 -1.93 -10.60
C TRP A 338 -3.66 -3.10 -10.69
N ILE A 339 -3.75 -3.92 -11.73
CA ILE A 339 -2.77 -4.99 -12.00
C ILE A 339 -1.35 -4.41 -12.07
N LYS A 340 -1.15 -3.33 -12.83
CA LYS A 340 0.15 -2.67 -12.94
C LYS A 340 0.67 -2.19 -11.57
N ASP A 341 -0.18 -1.58 -10.75
CA ASP A 341 0.21 -1.13 -9.42
C ASP A 341 0.66 -2.27 -8.50
N LEU A 342 -0.05 -3.41 -8.58
CA LEU A 342 0.28 -4.61 -7.83
C LEU A 342 1.60 -5.25 -8.30
N GLU A 343 1.86 -5.26 -9.61
CA GLU A 343 3.11 -5.75 -10.19
C GLU A 343 4.31 -4.90 -9.73
N GLU A 344 4.18 -3.57 -9.77
CA GLU A 344 5.21 -2.66 -9.28
C GLU A 344 5.46 -2.81 -7.76
N LEU A 345 4.39 -3.00 -6.97
CA LEU A 345 4.52 -3.26 -5.53
C LEU A 345 5.20 -4.61 -5.27
N GLN A 346 4.84 -5.66 -6.01
CA GLN A 346 5.45 -6.98 -5.91
C GLN A 346 6.93 -6.94 -6.28
N GLN A 347 7.29 -6.24 -7.36
CA GLN A 347 8.69 -6.01 -7.72
C GLN A 347 9.43 -5.30 -6.59
N LYS A 348 8.82 -4.27 -5.98
CA LYS A 348 9.48 -3.54 -4.90
C LYS A 348 9.70 -4.39 -3.64
N LEU A 349 8.77 -5.29 -3.33
CA LEU A 349 8.93 -6.27 -2.25
C LEU A 349 10.12 -7.21 -2.51
N ALA A 350 10.26 -7.69 -3.74
CA ALA A 350 11.36 -8.56 -4.14
C ALA A 350 12.72 -7.85 -4.01
N GLU A 351 12.82 -6.59 -4.45
CA GLU A 351 14.02 -5.76 -4.28
C GLU A 351 14.42 -5.58 -2.81
N LYS A 352 13.44 -5.47 -1.91
CA LYS A 352 13.68 -5.37 -0.46
C LYS A 352 13.92 -6.71 0.24
N GLY A 353 13.91 -7.82 -0.48
CA GLY A 353 14.06 -9.16 0.11
C GLY A 353 12.93 -9.53 1.06
N MET A 354 11.73 -8.96 0.88
CA MET A 354 10.53 -9.21 1.70
C MET A 354 9.68 -10.37 1.18
N GLU A 355 10.29 -11.30 0.44
CA GLU A 355 9.60 -12.51 -0.02
C GLU A 355 9.39 -13.51 1.14
N PRO A 356 8.32 -14.32 1.09
CA PRO A 356 8.19 -15.45 1.99
C PRO A 356 9.39 -16.39 1.78
N GLN A 357 10.14 -16.66 2.85
CA GLN A 357 11.20 -17.67 2.80
C GLN A 357 10.53 -19.03 2.58
N LYS A 358 10.90 -19.70 1.47
CA LYS A 358 10.32 -20.99 1.03
C LYS A 358 10.58 -22.12 2.02
#